data_AF-A0A5B2Z3K3-F1
#
_entry.id   AF-A0A5B2Z3K3-F1
#
_cell.length_a   1.000
_cell.length_b   1.000
_cell.length_c   1.000
_cell.angle_alpha   90.00
_cell.angle_beta   90.00
_cell.angle_gamma   90.00
#
_symmetry.space_group_name_H-M   'P 1'
#
loop_
_entity.id
_entity.type
_entity.pdbx_description
1 polymer ?
#
loop_
_entity_poly.entity_id
_entity_poly.type
_entity_poly.pdbx_seq_one_letter_code
_entity_poly.pdbx_strand_id
1 'polypeptide(L)'
;MDPISSSGNNEDDLVNFEASHYANPILTWLDSPALTDIEFLNSTSLDESYYNNVFVGNNNNGNLYYFEINPERNRFLLDTVPDLVVDKSSQKSHPTFYFCL
;
A
#
# COMPACT_ATOMS: atom_id res chain seq x y z
N MET A 1 11.59 9.69 -4.43
CA MET A 1 12.77 9.34 -5.23
C MET A 1 12.37 8.17 -6.09
N ASP A 2 12.54 8.31 -7.41
CA ASP A 2 12.05 7.33 -8.36
C ASP A 2 12.94 6.08 -8.31
N PRO A 3 12.37 4.86 -8.24
CA PRO A 3 13.18 3.64 -8.09
C PRO A 3 14.24 3.49 -9.19
N ILE A 4 13.86 3.82 -10.43
CA ILE A 4 14.75 3.79 -11.59
C ILE A 4 15.92 4.77 -11.40
N SER A 5 15.63 6.04 -11.04
CA SER A 5 16.67 7.05 -10.85
C SER A 5 17.65 6.70 -9.73
N SER A 6 17.17 6.01 -8.69
CA SER A 6 18.00 5.61 -7.55
C SER A 6 18.91 4.42 -7.84
N SER A 7 18.61 3.65 -8.89
CA SER A 7 19.32 2.40 -9.23
C SER A 7 20.52 2.61 -10.17
N GLY A 8 20.67 3.80 -10.77
CA GLY A 8 21.68 4.08 -11.79
C GLY A 8 21.33 3.51 -13.18
N ASN A 9 20.17 2.87 -13.33
CA ASN A 9 19.64 2.41 -14.60
C ASN A 9 18.74 3.47 -15.25
N ASN A 10 18.51 3.31 -16.54
CA ASN A 10 17.50 4.03 -17.32
C ASN A 10 16.36 3.06 -17.74
N GLU A 11 15.28 3.59 -18.32
CA GLU A 11 14.17 2.74 -18.81
C GLU A 11 14.58 1.82 -19.97
N ASP A 12 15.59 2.20 -20.77
CA ASP A 12 16.11 1.39 -21.87
C ASP A 12 16.89 0.15 -21.38
N ASP A 13 17.37 0.17 -20.13
CA ASP A 13 18.03 -0.96 -19.48
C ASP A 13 17.03 -2.02 -18.96
N LEU A 14 15.73 -1.71 -18.97
CA LEU A 14 14.67 -2.56 -18.44
C LEU A 14 13.97 -3.40 -19.51
N VAL A 15 13.38 -4.52 -19.09
CA VAL A 15 12.61 -5.39 -19.99
C VAL A 15 11.26 -4.74 -20.29
N ASN A 16 11.08 -4.30 -21.53
CA ASN A 16 9.83 -3.70 -21.99
C ASN A 16 8.99 -4.72 -22.78
N PHE A 17 7.69 -4.77 -22.48
CA PHE A 17 6.69 -5.54 -23.24
C PHE A 17 5.79 -4.59 -24.03
N GLU A 18 5.27 -5.05 -25.18
CA GLU A 18 4.32 -4.25 -25.95
C GLU A 18 3.10 -3.85 -25.09
N ALA A 19 2.69 -2.58 -25.20
CA ALA A 19 1.63 -1.97 -24.40
C ALA A 19 1.85 -1.95 -22.87
N SER A 20 3.10 -2.06 -22.41
CA SER A 20 3.50 -1.83 -21.02
C SER A 20 4.26 -0.51 -20.86
N HIS A 21 4.27 0.04 -19.64
CA HIS A 21 5.13 1.17 -19.26
C HIS A 21 5.54 1.03 -17.80
N TYR A 22 6.75 1.48 -17.48
CA TYR A 22 7.18 1.65 -16.10
C TYR A 22 6.58 2.91 -15.51
N ALA A 23 6.23 2.86 -14.23
CA ALA A 23 5.69 4.01 -13.50
C ALA A 23 6.24 4.01 -12.08
N ASN A 24 6.30 5.22 -11.51
CA ASN A 24 6.66 5.35 -10.11
C ASN A 24 5.59 4.71 -9.21
N PRO A 25 6.01 3.99 -8.15
CA PRO A 25 5.08 3.43 -7.19
C PRO A 25 4.26 4.54 -6.51
N ILE A 26 2.98 4.26 -6.30
CA ILE A 26 2.05 5.19 -5.62
C ILE A 26 2.38 5.29 -4.12
N LEU A 27 2.89 4.23 -3.51
CA LEU A 27 3.29 4.17 -2.11
C LEU A 27 4.52 3.25 -1.98
N THR A 28 5.46 3.65 -1.13
CA THR A 28 6.67 2.87 -0.83
C THR A 28 6.90 2.80 0.67
N TRP A 29 7.62 1.76 1.11
CA TRP A 29 8.10 1.65 2.48
C TRP A 29 9.62 1.78 2.47
N LEU A 30 10.16 2.59 3.39
CA LEU A 30 11.61 2.68 3.56
C LEU A 30 12.18 1.34 4.04
N ASP A 31 11.53 0.73 5.03
CA ASP A 31 11.83 -0.61 5.52
C ASP A 31 10.72 -1.57 5.07
N SER A 32 11.09 -2.60 4.30
CA SER A 32 10.12 -3.58 3.79
C SER A 32 9.38 -4.27 4.95
N PRO A 33 8.04 -4.12 5.03
CA PRO A 33 7.26 -4.70 6.12
C PRO A 33 6.93 -6.19 5.88
N ALA A 34 7.37 -6.79 4.77
CA ALA A 34 6.96 -8.14 4.33
C ALA A 34 5.42 -8.27 4.25
N LEU A 35 4.80 -7.47 3.37
CA LEU A 35 3.37 -7.54 3.09
C LEU A 35 3.00 -8.93 2.56
N THR A 36 1.83 -9.43 2.94
CA THR A 36 1.36 -10.77 2.54
C THR A 36 0.14 -10.69 1.63
N ASP A 37 -1.01 -10.40 2.22
CA ASP A 37 -2.31 -10.42 1.54
C ASP A 37 -2.94 -9.04 1.50
N ILE A 38 -3.73 -8.80 0.47
CA ILE A 38 -4.48 -7.58 0.23
C ILE A 38 -5.94 -7.97 0.02
N GLU A 39 -6.82 -7.47 0.89
CA GLU A 39 -8.25 -7.81 0.84
C GLU A 39 -9.10 -6.54 0.73
N PHE A 40 -10.07 -6.54 -0.18
CA PHE A 40 -11.11 -5.51 -0.27
C PHE A 40 -12.32 -5.97 0.53
N LEU A 41 -12.54 -5.38 1.70
CA LEU A 41 -13.54 -5.86 2.62
C LEU A 41 -14.96 -5.53 2.13
N ASN A 42 -15.60 -6.48 1.45
CA ASN A 42 -17.01 -6.36 1.04
C ASN A 42 -17.96 -6.81 2.17
N SER A 43 -17.79 -6.26 3.37
CA SER A 43 -18.60 -6.58 4.55
C SER A 43 -18.72 -5.37 5.48
N THR A 44 -19.87 -5.24 6.12
CA THR A 44 -20.16 -4.24 7.16
C THR A 44 -20.04 -4.81 8.58
N SER A 45 -19.55 -6.05 8.72
CA SER A 45 -19.52 -6.75 10.02
C SER A 45 -18.52 -6.15 11.03
N LEU A 46 -17.50 -5.43 10.56
CA LEU A 46 -16.57 -4.70 11.45
C LEU A 46 -17.13 -3.32 11.81
N ASP A 47 -17.47 -2.53 10.78
CA ASP A 47 -18.15 -1.24 10.83
C ASP A 47 -18.49 -0.82 9.39
N GLU A 48 -19.46 0.07 9.18
CA GLU A 48 -19.76 0.61 7.85
C GLU A 48 -18.61 1.44 7.27
N SER A 49 -17.79 2.07 8.12
CA SER A 49 -16.62 2.84 7.69
C SER A 49 -15.53 2.01 7.00
N TYR A 50 -15.48 0.70 7.28
CA TYR A 50 -14.53 -0.22 6.64
C TYR A 50 -15.08 -0.86 5.37
N TYR A 51 -16.37 -0.68 5.08
CA TYR A 51 -17.00 -1.30 3.93
C TYR A 51 -16.33 -0.85 2.64
N ASN A 52 -15.93 -1.82 1.83
CA ASN A 52 -15.33 -1.62 0.52
C ASN A 52 -13.96 -0.90 0.51
N ASN A 53 -13.30 -0.82 1.66
CA ASN A 53 -11.92 -0.36 1.79
C ASN A 53 -10.94 -1.55 1.87
N VAL A 54 -9.64 -1.25 1.91
CA VAL A 54 -8.59 -2.27 1.78
C VAL A 54 -7.86 -2.53 3.09
N PHE A 55 -7.61 -3.79 3.35
CA PHE A 55 -6.71 -4.25 4.39
C PHE A 55 -5.49 -4.93 3.80
N VAL A 56 -4.32 -4.67 4.37
CA VAL A 56 -3.06 -5.32 3.96
C VAL A 56 -2.36 -5.89 5.16
N GLY A 57 -2.12 -7.21 5.15
CA GLY A 57 -1.40 -7.90 6.22
C GLY A 57 0.11 -7.83 6.04
N ASN A 58 0.86 -7.97 7.13
CA ASN A 58 2.30 -8.16 7.09
C ASN A 58 2.77 -9.37 7.92
N ASN A 59 3.85 -10.03 7.49
CA ASN A 59 4.38 -11.19 8.18
C ASN A 59 5.29 -10.82 9.35
N ASN A 60 6.12 -9.78 9.19
CA ASN A 60 7.18 -9.46 10.15
C ASN A 60 6.66 -9.08 11.55
N ASN A 61 5.48 -8.45 11.63
CA ASN A 61 4.95 -7.90 12.88
C ASN A 61 3.48 -8.26 13.14
N GLY A 62 2.80 -8.90 12.19
CA GLY A 62 1.36 -9.19 12.31
C GLY A 62 0.47 -7.94 12.28
N ASN A 63 0.97 -6.84 11.69
CA ASN A 63 0.18 -5.63 11.49
C ASN A 63 -0.84 -5.85 10.37
N LEU A 64 -1.99 -5.20 10.53
CA LEU A 64 -2.99 -5.05 9.50
C LEU A 64 -3.11 -3.57 9.15
N TYR A 65 -2.63 -3.20 7.97
CA TYR A 65 -2.75 -1.84 7.45
C TYR A 65 -4.13 -1.63 6.86
N TYR A 66 -4.67 -0.43 7.03
CA TYR A 66 -5.96 -0.03 6.48
C TYR A 66 -5.77 1.10 5.48
N PHE A 67 -6.38 0.98 4.30
CA PHE A 67 -6.35 1.97 3.25
C PHE A 67 -7.77 2.32 2.81
N GLU A 68 -8.11 3.60 2.94
CA GLU A 68 -9.31 4.15 2.35
C GLU A 68 -9.14 4.34 0.84
N ILE A 69 -10.20 4.05 0.11
CA ILE A 69 -10.24 4.23 -1.34
C ILE A 69 -11.23 5.35 -1.65
N ASN A 70 -10.91 6.17 -2.64
CA ASN A 70 -11.85 7.19 -3.10
C ASN A 70 -13.15 6.58 -3.67
N PRO A 71 -14.23 7.36 -3.80
CA PRO A 71 -15.52 6.87 -4.31
C PRO A 71 -15.46 6.23 -5.71
N GLU A 72 -14.54 6.67 -6.57
CA GLU A 72 -14.33 6.13 -7.92
C GLU A 72 -13.58 4.79 -7.94
N ARG A 73 -13.07 4.34 -6.77
CA ARG A 73 -12.33 3.10 -6.58
C ARG A 73 -11.07 2.98 -7.45
N ASN A 74 -10.40 4.10 -7.73
CA ASN A 74 -9.22 4.17 -8.59
C ASN A 74 -7.96 4.70 -7.88
N ARG A 75 -8.05 5.14 -6.62
CA ARG A 75 -6.89 5.59 -5.82
C ARG A 75 -7.09 5.39 -4.31
N PHE A 76 -5.97 5.17 -3.61
CA PHE A 76 -5.91 5.25 -2.16
C PHE A 76 -5.90 6.70 -1.68
N LEU A 77 -6.53 6.96 -0.53
CA LEU A 77 -6.44 8.22 0.18
C LEU A 77 -5.24 8.16 1.14
N LEU A 78 -4.15 8.87 0.82
CA LEU A 78 -2.85 8.77 1.50
C LEU A 78 -2.50 10.03 2.30
N ASP A 79 -3.49 10.65 2.94
CA ASP A 79 -3.35 11.94 3.62
C ASP A 79 -2.34 11.93 4.79
N THR A 80 -2.05 10.73 5.32
CA THR A 80 -1.09 10.50 6.41
C THR A 80 0.36 10.36 5.93
N VAL A 81 0.59 10.20 4.62
CA VAL A 81 1.92 9.95 4.01
C VAL A 81 2.09 10.85 2.78
N PRO A 82 2.26 12.17 2.96
CA PRO A 82 2.25 13.14 1.85
C PRO A 82 3.43 13.00 0.90
N ASP A 83 4.55 12.42 1.35
CA ASP A 83 5.73 12.11 0.54
C ASP A 83 5.68 10.72 -0.10
N LEU A 84 4.61 9.95 0.11
CA LEU A 84 4.39 8.60 -0.40
C LEU A 84 5.45 7.57 0.04
N VAL A 85 6.19 7.89 1.11
CA VAL A 85 7.18 7.01 1.72
C VAL A 85 6.81 6.77 3.19
N VAL A 86 6.55 5.50 3.53
CA VAL A 86 6.30 5.09 4.91
C VAL A 86 7.64 4.87 5.62
N ASP A 87 8.06 5.84 6.41
CA ASP A 87 9.33 5.83 7.16
C ASP A 87 9.16 6.05 8.67
N LYS A 88 8.01 6.58 9.11
CA LYS A 88 7.71 6.83 10.53
C LYS A 88 6.79 5.78 11.14
N SER A 89 6.98 5.51 12.43
CA SER A 89 6.09 4.63 13.20
C SER A 89 4.64 5.13 13.22
N SER A 90 4.42 6.45 13.26
CA SER A 90 3.08 7.05 13.23
C SER A 90 2.32 6.81 11.92
N GLN A 91 3.03 6.58 10.81
CA GLN A 91 2.45 6.26 9.51
C GLN A 91 2.11 4.76 9.38
N LYS A 92 2.70 3.92 10.24
CA LYS A 92 2.47 2.47 10.28
C LYS A 92 1.30 2.09 11.21
N SER A 93 0.86 3.01 12.07
CA SER A 93 -0.17 2.74 13.08
C SER A 93 -1.56 3.17 12.61
N HIS A 94 -2.39 2.19 12.31
CA HIS A 94 -3.87 2.26 12.34
C HIS A 94 -4.38 0.99 13.05
N PRO A 95 -5.61 0.96 13.60
CA PRO A 95 -5.98 0.06 14.69
C PRO A 95 -5.63 -1.40 14.37
N THR A 96 -4.82 -2.01 15.24
CA THR A 96 -4.49 -3.43 15.15
C THR A 96 -5.76 -4.24 15.35
N PHE A 97 -6.31 -4.79 14.27
CA PHE A 97 -7.39 -5.75 14.34
C PHE A 97 -6.81 -7.12 14.70
N TYR A 98 -7.14 -7.62 15.89
CA TYR A 98 -6.96 -9.03 16.19
C TYR A 98 -8.05 -9.82 15.46
N PHE A 99 -7.74 -10.36 14.29
CA PHE A 99 -8.58 -11.40 13.70
C PHE A 99 -8.41 -12.68 14.52
N CYS A 100 -9.45 -13.03 15.29
CA CYS A 100 -9.58 -14.37 15.86
C CYS A 100 -10.11 -15.27 14.74
N LEU A 101 -9.29 -16.20 14.25
CA LEU A 101 -9.71 -17.30 13.37
C LEU A 101 -10.35 -18.42 14.19
#